data_AF-A0A7J4TRC5-F1
#
_entry.id   AF-A0A7J4TRC5-F1
#
_cell.length_a   1.000
_cell.length_b   1.000
_cell.length_c   1.000
_cell.angle_alpha   90.00
_cell.angle_beta   90.00
_cell.angle_gamma   90.00
#
_symmetry.space_group_name_H-M   'P 1'
#
loop_
_entity.id
_entity.type
_entity.pdbx_description
1 polymer ?
#
loop_
_entity_poly.entity_id
_entity_poly.type
_entity_poly.pdbx_seq_one_letter_code
_entity_poly.pdbx_strand_id
1 'polypeptide(L)'
;KKQAGKIKTESGVKNRQTKEGETQKVKEEKEVKAEKSAEGSEEREYTGDDSLQKIVTFMKQQDGRTTQKELRKQFPFSEAKMSLLIADLEQQKKIKKIKKGRGNILILVQKEQKKE
;
A
#
# COMPACT_ATOMS: atom_id res chain seq x y z
N LYS A 1 41.94 -49.83 22.94
CA LYS A 1 41.65 -48.41 23.25
C LYS A 1 40.60 -47.89 22.26
N LYS A 2 39.43 -47.48 22.81
CA LYS A 2 38.39 -46.53 22.31
C LYS A 2 37.89 -46.73 20.86
N GLN A 3 36.79 -47.45 20.65
CA GLN A 3 35.37 -47.02 20.69
C GLN A 3 34.91 -46.33 19.39
N ALA A 4 34.24 -47.10 18.52
CA ALA A 4 33.42 -46.60 17.42
C ALA A 4 31.96 -46.52 17.91
N GLY A 5 31.49 -45.31 18.18
CA GLY A 5 30.11 -45.03 18.57
C GLY A 5 29.18 -45.01 17.37
N LYS A 6 28.36 -46.05 17.23
CA LYS A 6 27.08 -46.01 16.50
C LYS A 6 26.05 -45.36 17.42
N ILE A 7 25.43 -44.26 16.99
CA ILE A 7 24.18 -43.78 17.58
C ILE A 7 23.15 -43.72 16.45
N LYS A 8 22.26 -44.70 16.50
CA LYS A 8 20.94 -44.67 15.88
C LYS A 8 20.04 -43.81 16.77
N THR A 9 19.23 -42.94 16.19
CA THR A 9 18.03 -42.41 16.87
C THR A 9 16.84 -42.55 15.94
N GLU A 10 16.06 -43.59 16.20
CA GLU A 10 14.64 -43.68 15.89
C GLU A 10 13.87 -43.16 17.11
N SER A 11 13.01 -42.16 16.91
CA SER A 11 11.83 -41.83 17.73
C SER A 11 11.22 -40.58 17.09
N GLY A 12 10.04 -40.56 16.46
CA GLY A 12 8.82 -41.26 16.83
C GLY A 12 7.84 -40.23 17.39
N VAL A 13 7.03 -39.60 16.53
CA VAL A 13 5.72 -39.05 16.93
C VAL A 13 4.70 -39.38 15.84
N LYS A 14 3.82 -40.31 16.18
CA LYS A 14 2.56 -40.61 15.52
C LYS A 14 1.55 -39.51 15.88
N ASN A 15 0.77 -39.01 14.92
CA ASN A 15 -0.67 -38.79 15.06
C ASN A 15 -1.24 -38.38 13.69
N ARG A 16 -2.02 -39.22 13.02
CA ARG A 16 -3.44 -39.57 13.25
C ARG A 16 -4.36 -38.66 12.40
N GLN A 17 -4.90 -39.26 11.35
CA GLN A 17 -6.02 -38.77 10.56
C GLN A 17 -7.24 -38.50 11.45
N THR A 18 -7.98 -37.43 11.16
CA THR A 18 -9.43 -37.51 10.95
C THR A 18 -9.84 -36.49 9.89
N LYS A 19 -10.57 -37.01 8.90
CA LYS A 19 -11.32 -36.27 7.88
C LYS A 19 -12.63 -35.74 8.48
N GLU A 20 -13.34 -34.98 7.65
CA GLU A 20 -14.79 -34.69 7.65
C GLU A 20 -15.17 -33.27 8.08
N GLY A 21 -15.70 -32.54 7.10
CA GLY A 21 -16.12 -31.16 7.19
C GLY A 21 -16.20 -30.50 5.82
N GLU A 22 -16.78 -31.20 4.85
CA GLU A 22 -17.08 -30.72 3.51
C GLU A 22 -18.25 -29.71 3.59
N THR A 23 -18.10 -28.53 2.98
CA THR A 23 -19.22 -27.82 2.31
C THR A 23 -18.70 -26.64 1.45
N GLN A 24 -18.62 -26.92 0.14
CA GLN A 24 -19.12 -26.13 -1.01
C GLN A 24 -18.79 -24.61 -1.05
N LYS A 25 -17.92 -24.13 -1.96
CA LYS A 25 -18.13 -23.84 -3.40
C LYS A 25 -19.18 -22.75 -3.70
N VAL A 26 -18.71 -21.51 -3.87
CA VAL A 26 -19.26 -20.47 -4.77
C VAL A 26 -18.04 -19.60 -5.16
N LYS A 27 -17.35 -19.80 -6.29
CA LYS A 27 -17.66 -19.28 -7.63
C LYS A 27 -18.32 -17.90 -7.65
N GLU A 28 -17.52 -16.85 -7.60
CA GLU A 28 -17.90 -15.58 -8.24
C GLU A 28 -16.70 -15.01 -8.99
N GLU A 29 -16.79 -15.14 -10.30
CA GLU A 29 -16.01 -14.39 -11.28
C GLU A 29 -16.33 -12.91 -11.06
N LYS A 30 -15.32 -12.10 -10.73
CA LYS A 30 -15.38 -10.66 -10.96
C LYS A 30 -14.09 -10.16 -11.57
N GLU A 31 -13.95 -10.54 -12.83
CA GLU A 31 -13.41 -9.64 -13.82
C GLU A 31 -14.18 -8.30 -13.71
N VAL A 32 -13.52 -7.28 -13.16
CA VAL A 32 -13.88 -5.89 -13.44
C VAL A 32 -12.66 -5.24 -14.07
N LYS A 33 -12.61 -5.43 -15.37
CA LYS A 33 -12.06 -4.49 -16.33
C LYS A 33 -12.71 -3.11 -16.11
N ALA A 34 -11.91 -2.14 -15.73
CA ALA A 34 -12.12 -0.70 -15.93
C ALA A 34 -10.72 -0.09 -15.86
N GLU A 35 -9.93 -0.10 -16.94
CA GLU A 35 -10.06 0.87 -18.02
C GLU A 35 -10.69 2.20 -17.56
N LYS A 36 -9.85 3.24 -17.66
CA LYS A 36 -10.18 4.66 -17.82
C LYS A 36 -10.02 5.57 -16.59
N SER A 37 -8.79 6.06 -16.48
CA SER A 37 -8.48 7.49 -16.34
C SER A 37 -6.96 7.64 -16.59
N ALA A 38 -6.40 7.80 -17.80
CA ALA A 38 -6.92 8.32 -19.07
C ALA A 38 -7.88 9.50 -18.89
N GLU A 39 -7.52 10.39 -17.99
CA GLU A 39 -8.07 11.72 -17.95
C GLU A 39 -6.90 12.68 -18.09
N GLY A 40 -6.84 13.28 -19.28
CA GLY A 40 -6.05 14.42 -19.69
C GLY A 40 -4.75 14.71 -18.96
N SER A 41 -3.65 14.62 -19.72
CA SER A 41 -2.64 15.67 -19.72
C SER A 41 -3.32 17.02 -19.99
N GLU A 42 -4.03 17.55 -19.00
CA GLU A 42 -4.40 18.93 -18.97
C GLU A 42 -3.22 19.67 -18.35
N GLU A 43 -2.50 20.42 -19.18
CA GLU A 43 -1.70 21.58 -18.75
C GLU A 43 -2.63 22.64 -18.15
N ARG A 44 -3.38 22.29 -17.09
CA ARG A 44 -3.98 23.29 -16.23
C ARG A 44 -2.90 23.71 -15.26
N GLU A 45 -2.53 24.98 -15.31
CA GLU A 45 -1.65 25.58 -14.31
C GLU A 45 -2.16 25.20 -12.92
N TYR A 46 -1.32 24.49 -12.17
CA TYR A 46 -1.64 24.04 -10.84
C TYR A 46 -1.38 25.17 -9.85
N THR A 47 -2.45 25.81 -9.36
CA THR A 47 -2.36 26.65 -8.17
C THR A 47 -1.92 25.78 -6.97
N GLY A 48 -1.28 26.41 -5.97
CA GLY A 48 -0.72 25.69 -4.82
C GLY A 48 -1.76 24.86 -4.07
N ASP A 49 -2.94 25.42 -3.82
CA ASP A 49 -4.01 24.78 -3.07
C ASP A 49 -4.67 23.61 -3.82
N ASP A 50 -4.91 23.76 -5.13
CA ASP A 50 -5.48 22.70 -5.97
C ASP A 50 -4.57 21.46 -6.03
N SER A 51 -3.26 21.68 -6.01
CA SER A 51 -2.26 20.60 -6.04
C SER A 51 -2.34 19.71 -4.81
N LEU A 52 -2.45 20.32 -3.62
CA LEU A 52 -2.50 19.61 -2.35
C LEU A 52 -3.77 18.77 -2.23
N GLN A 53 -4.91 19.31 -2.64
CA GLN A 53 -6.19 18.60 -2.62
C GLN A 53 -6.19 17.39 -3.54
N LYS A 54 -5.66 17.54 -4.76
CA LYS A 54 -5.57 16.42 -5.72
C LYS A 54 -4.69 15.28 -5.19
N ILE A 55 -3.56 15.59 -4.55
CA ILE A 55 -2.71 14.56 -3.93
C ILE A 55 -3.48 13.81 -2.83
N VAL A 56 -4.20 14.52 -1.97
CA VAL A 56 -5.01 13.90 -0.90
C VAL A 56 -6.11 13.03 -1.49
N THR A 57 -6.83 13.50 -2.51
CA THR A 57 -7.87 12.73 -3.21
C THR A 57 -7.29 11.47 -3.85
N PHE A 58 -6.16 11.58 -4.53
CA PHE A 58 -5.46 10.43 -5.09
C PHE A 58 -5.07 9.42 -3.99
N MET A 59 -4.53 9.90 -2.86
CA MET A 59 -4.21 9.03 -1.73
C MET A 59 -5.46 8.33 -1.15
N LYS A 60 -6.60 9.01 -1.07
CA LYS A 60 -7.87 8.41 -0.65
C LYS A 60 -8.31 7.28 -1.60
N GLN A 61 -8.09 7.43 -2.90
CA GLN A 61 -8.37 6.38 -3.90
C GLN A 61 -7.44 5.16 -3.77
N GLN A 62 -6.25 5.33 -3.17
CA GLN A 62 -5.26 4.28 -2.92
C GLN A 62 -5.33 3.76 -1.47
N ASP A 63 -6.53 3.67 -0.88
CA ASP A 63 -6.76 3.22 0.51
C ASP A 63 -5.97 4.01 1.57
N GLY A 64 -5.62 5.27 1.27
CA GLY A 64 -4.86 6.14 2.17
C GLY A 64 -3.36 5.81 2.24
N ARG A 65 -2.83 4.92 1.39
CA ARG A 65 -1.42 4.52 1.39
C ARG A 65 -0.85 4.57 -0.03
N THR A 66 0.21 5.35 -0.23
CA THR A 66 0.92 5.40 -1.50
C THR A 66 2.43 5.59 -1.30
N THR A 67 3.20 5.48 -2.37
CA THR A 67 4.62 5.85 -2.38
C THR A 67 4.82 7.19 -3.08
N GLN A 68 5.88 7.92 -2.72
CA GLN A 68 6.26 9.13 -3.46
C GLN A 68 6.57 8.83 -4.94
N LYS A 69 7.04 7.61 -5.25
CA LYS A 69 7.28 7.15 -6.63
C LYS A 69 5.99 7.09 -7.44
N GLU A 70 4.89 6.60 -6.84
CA GLU A 70 3.58 6.56 -7.50
C GLU A 70 3.05 7.95 -7.75
N LEU A 71 3.12 8.85 -6.75
CA LEU A 71 2.73 10.25 -6.94
C LEU A 71 3.49 10.91 -8.10
N ARG A 72 4.81 10.67 -8.21
CA ARG A 72 5.62 11.19 -9.33
C ARG A 72 5.22 10.65 -10.70
N LYS A 73 4.59 9.48 -10.77
CA LYS A 73 4.10 8.91 -12.03
C LYS A 73 2.73 9.49 -12.42
N GLN A 74 1.92 9.82 -11.43
CA GLN A 74 0.54 10.27 -11.63
C GLN A 74 0.44 11.79 -11.86
N PHE A 75 1.31 12.57 -11.22
CA PHE A 75 1.31 14.02 -11.34
C PHE A 75 2.49 14.50 -12.18
N PRO A 76 2.28 15.43 -13.12
CA PRO A 76 3.33 16.03 -13.94
C PRO A 76 4.13 17.09 -13.15
N PHE A 77 4.56 16.78 -11.93
CA PHE A 77 5.35 17.68 -11.10
C PHE A 77 6.83 17.29 -11.08
N SER A 78 7.69 18.30 -10.95
CA SER A 78 9.10 18.06 -10.66
C SER A 78 9.27 17.35 -9.32
N GLU A 79 10.39 16.66 -9.14
CA GLU A 79 10.73 15.98 -7.88
C GLU A 79 10.77 16.94 -6.69
N ALA A 80 11.31 18.13 -6.92
CA ALA A 80 11.37 19.21 -5.94
C ALA A 80 9.96 19.70 -5.57
N LYS A 81 9.11 19.99 -6.56
CA LYS A 81 7.71 20.43 -6.32
C LYS A 81 6.92 19.35 -5.57
N MET A 82 7.05 18.09 -5.97
CA MET A 82 6.39 16.99 -5.27
C MET A 82 6.85 16.87 -3.81
N SER A 83 8.16 17.03 -3.56
CA SER A 83 8.71 16.99 -2.21
C SER A 83 8.23 18.15 -1.34
N LEU A 84 8.09 19.34 -1.91
CA LEU A 84 7.55 20.53 -1.24
C LEU A 84 6.08 20.30 -0.84
N LEU A 85 5.24 19.88 -1.78
CA LEU A 85 3.82 19.62 -1.52
C LEU A 85 3.61 18.53 -0.45
N ILE A 86 4.44 17.48 -0.44
CA ILE A 86 4.41 16.45 0.60
C ILE A 86 4.79 17.03 1.96
N ALA A 87 5.81 17.89 2.03
CA ALA A 87 6.21 18.55 3.26
C ALA A 87 5.09 19.45 3.81
N ASP A 88 4.39 20.19 2.94
CA ASP A 88 3.26 21.02 3.33
C ASP A 88 2.10 20.19 3.88
N LEU A 89 1.77 19.07 3.24
CA LEU A 89 0.73 18.14 3.73
C LEU A 89 1.10 17.49 5.07
N GLU A 90 2.38 17.19 5.28
CA GLU A 90 2.90 16.65 6.54
C GLU A 90 2.82 17.71 7.65
N GLN A 91 3.18 18.97 7.36
CA GLN A 91 3.05 20.10 8.28
C GLN A 91 1.57 20.35 8.67
N GLN A 92 0.65 20.20 7.73
CA GLN A 92 -0.80 20.26 7.98
C GLN A 92 -1.35 19.02 8.72
N LYS A 93 -0.50 18.05 9.08
CA LYS A 93 -0.85 16.78 9.73
C LYS A 93 -1.89 15.95 8.95
N LYS A 94 -1.99 16.16 7.63
CA LYS A 94 -2.88 15.39 6.75
C LYS A 94 -2.29 14.03 6.42
N ILE A 95 -0.97 13.98 6.23
CA ILE A 95 -0.22 12.77 5.90
C ILE A 95 0.94 12.56 6.88
N LYS A 96 1.44 11.32 6.92
CA LYS A 96 2.67 10.94 7.62
C LYS A 96 3.61 10.25 6.66
N LYS A 97 4.87 10.67 6.66
CA LYS A 97 5.93 10.03 5.87
C LYS A 97 6.60 8.92 6.68
N ILE A 98 6.75 7.75 6.06
CA ILE A 98 7.47 6.61 6.61
C ILE A 98 8.63 6.27 5.68
N LYS A 99 9.85 6.31 6.22
CA LYS A 99 11.06 5.88 5.52
C LYS A 99 11.15 4.36 5.48
N LYS A 100 11.40 3.80 4.28
CA LYS A 100 11.71 2.37 4.08
C LYS A 100 12.87 2.25 3.09
N GLY A 101 14.10 2.15 3.61
CA GLY A 101 15.32 2.17 2.80
C GLY A 101 15.43 3.46 1.97
N ARG A 102 15.60 3.31 0.65
CA ARG A 102 15.60 4.44 -0.31
C ARG A 102 14.18 4.92 -0.67
N GLY A 103 13.13 4.27 -0.19
CA GLY A 103 11.74 4.59 -0.47
C GLY A 103 11.08 5.47 0.59
N ASN A 104 10.14 6.29 0.14
CA ASN A 104 9.23 7.08 0.98
C ASN A 104 7.80 6.56 0.80
N ILE A 105 7.20 6.07 1.88
CA ILE A 105 5.79 5.67 1.94
C ILE A 105 5.03 6.80 2.62
N LEU A 106 3.88 7.16 2.08
CA LEU A 106 2.99 8.19 2.59
C LEU A 106 1.69 7.54 3.06
N ILE A 107 1.24 7.91 4.26
CA ILE A 107 0.01 7.42 4.86
C ILE A 107 -0.89 8.60 5.24
N LEU A 108 -2.17 8.54 4.86
CA LEU A 108 -3.16 9.52 5.26
C LEU A 108 -3.50 9.36 6.75
N VAL A 109 -3.45 10.44 7.51
CA VAL A 109 -3.68 10.45 8.97
C VAL A 109 -5.03 11.07 9.31
N GLN A 110 -5.46 12.08 8.54
CA GLN A 110 -6.78 12.68 8.73
C GLN A 110 -7.84 11.82 8.04
N LYS A 111 -8.61 11.11 8.86
CA LYS A 111 -9.96 10.72 8.48
C LYS A 111 -10.83 11.95 8.69
N GLU A 112 -11.39 12.49 7.61
CA GLU A 112 -12.44 13.50 7.72
C GLU A 112 -13.54 12.92 8.60
N GLN A 113 -13.60 13.38 9.85
CA GLN A 113 -14.79 13.17 10.65
C GLN A 113 -15.85 14.06 10.03
N LYS A 114 -16.81 13.45 9.33
CA LYS A 114 -18.05 14.15 8.99
C LYS A 114 -18.64 14.63 10.32
N LYS A 115 -18.56 15.94 10.59
CA LYS A 115 -19.41 16.55 11.61
C LYS A 115 -20.82 16.49 11.04
N GLU A 116 -21.64 15.63 11.64
CA GLU A 116 -23.09 15.59 11.45
C GLU A 116 -23.76 16.90 11.85
#